data_AF-A0A0B7FWS1-F1
#
_entry.id   AF-A0A0B7FWS1-F1
#
_cell.length_a   1.000
_cell.length_b   1.000
_cell.length_c   1.000
_cell.angle_alpha   90.00
_cell.angle_beta   90.00
_cell.angle_gamma   90.00
#
_symmetry.space_group_name_H-M   'P 1'
#
loop_
_entity.id
_entity.type
_entity.pdbx_description
1 polymer ?
#
loop_
_entity_poly.entity_id
_entity_poly.type
_entity_poly.pdbx_seq_one_letter_code
_entity_poly.pdbx_strand_id
1 'polypeptide(L)'
;MSPSMFSCANGPKASELDVATGWGDLGSAKAMLEKHWDTWITEEDFAWLQKIGINTVRIPIGYWSLGANYCLDTPFQNISEVYEKSWSRVLRAISWASKYNIGVLIDLHGAPGSQNGQPHAGTSDGKIQLFGNEENVKKTIAALSHLTRQLVTVSNVVGIQILNEPQNIPLLPEFYNRVLGVLRKTSPEAARFPFYIHDGFDPVQFSKYVGRRKDFVVQDHHSYFVFTPEDSSRPVGDHISNVNTSISSFLVATSKRARHNLVIAEWSCALTPGSLSKLPNGVTRQAARHSFCSTQSSVYLSTTAGWSFWSYKTENCDSEEGWCFRKAVGRSLPSKFSVWDNHNEGGKAEHSDGGKQDFHVDLGRTVSDQKSLHFVLIQIRQEPVQFAAELQAEGNFRNLRLEGESVATPINGKLPPVDPRLNRREQRLNNTIANKPYANDRDRSSVGSSVNLPVIPRKIGFRVGSSGSAAVPWTVRRSREKTWTTSLGYQNGYAAAFTFASFQGSRLGFKNQYMEDTLAALASSKSIKPGDEGAYRKDFMNGLAEGERKVEQAIARGATVADAQSF
;
A
#
# COMPACT_ATOMS: atom_id res chain seq x y z
N MET A 1 -21.58 -6.84 2.61
CA MET A 1 -20.57 -7.65 1.90
C MET A 1 -20.99 -9.10 1.76
N SER A 2 -21.26 -9.82 2.85
CA SER A 2 -21.68 -11.24 2.87
C SER A 2 -22.96 -11.45 3.71
N PRO A 3 -24.13 -10.93 3.26
CA PRO A 3 -25.38 -11.00 4.02
C PRO A 3 -25.81 -12.42 4.48
N SER A 4 -25.46 -13.50 3.76
CA SER A 4 -25.81 -14.86 4.21
C SER A 4 -25.19 -15.25 5.56
N MET A 5 -24.01 -14.72 5.89
CA MET A 5 -23.31 -14.93 7.17
C MET A 5 -24.13 -14.43 8.37
N PHE A 6 -25.03 -13.47 8.15
CA PHE A 6 -25.86 -12.85 9.18
C PHE A 6 -27.21 -13.55 9.41
N SER A 7 -27.53 -14.59 8.63
CA SER A 7 -28.78 -15.35 8.78
C SER A 7 -29.02 -15.82 10.23
N CYS A 8 -28.01 -16.48 10.81
CA CYS A 8 -28.01 -16.98 12.18
C CYS A 8 -27.45 -15.99 13.22
N ALA A 9 -26.97 -14.80 12.82
CA ALA A 9 -26.36 -13.84 13.75
C ALA A 9 -27.31 -13.47 14.91
N ASN A 10 -26.73 -13.26 16.09
CA ASN A 10 -27.42 -12.86 17.31
C ASN A 10 -27.61 -11.32 17.38
N GLY A 11 -28.39 -10.84 18.35
CA GLY A 11 -28.47 -9.41 18.67
C GLY A 11 -28.86 -8.53 17.46
N PRO A 12 -28.19 -7.37 17.26
CA PRO A 12 -28.45 -6.46 16.15
C PRO A 12 -28.14 -7.01 14.74
N LYS A 13 -27.47 -8.17 14.61
CA LYS A 13 -27.04 -8.75 13.34
C LYS A 13 -26.26 -7.78 12.43
N ALA A 14 -25.37 -6.99 13.01
CA ALA A 14 -24.64 -5.93 12.31
C ALA A 14 -23.12 -6.13 12.27
N SER A 15 -22.57 -6.86 13.23
CA SER A 15 -21.13 -6.97 13.51
C SER A 15 -20.61 -8.41 13.51
N GLU A 16 -19.29 -8.54 13.49
CA GLU A 16 -18.58 -9.83 13.58
C GLU A 16 -18.93 -10.61 14.87
N LEU A 17 -19.05 -9.91 16.01
CA LEU A 17 -19.47 -10.50 17.29
C LEU A 17 -20.88 -11.10 17.21
N ASP A 18 -21.79 -10.43 16.51
CA ASP A 18 -23.16 -10.91 16.31
C ASP A 18 -23.18 -12.21 15.50
N VAL A 19 -22.34 -12.30 14.46
CA VAL A 19 -22.16 -13.52 13.66
C VAL A 19 -21.60 -14.64 14.51
N ALA A 20 -20.46 -14.43 15.19
CA ALA A 20 -19.76 -15.47 15.93
C ALA A 20 -20.52 -16.00 17.16
N THR A 21 -21.47 -15.23 17.72
CA THR A 21 -22.34 -15.66 18.82
C THR A 21 -23.68 -16.24 18.36
N GLY A 22 -23.96 -16.29 17.05
CA GLY A 22 -25.27 -16.65 16.51
C GLY A 22 -25.52 -18.15 16.24
N TRP A 23 -24.48 -18.96 16.06
CA TRP A 23 -24.60 -20.32 15.50
C TRP A 23 -24.93 -21.42 16.51
N GLY A 24 -25.60 -21.08 17.61
CA GLY A 24 -26.04 -22.02 18.66
C GLY A 24 -24.91 -22.47 19.60
N ASP A 25 -23.77 -22.90 19.04
CA ASP A 25 -22.59 -23.33 19.79
C ASP A 25 -21.27 -22.86 19.11
N LEU A 26 -20.17 -22.92 19.86
CA LEU A 26 -18.85 -22.45 19.42
C LEU A 26 -18.25 -23.31 18.29
N GLY A 27 -18.54 -24.61 18.27
CA GLY A 27 -18.09 -25.52 17.21
C GLY A 27 -18.79 -25.24 15.88
N SER A 28 -20.10 -25.00 15.93
CA SER A 28 -20.91 -24.57 14.78
C SER A 28 -20.46 -23.19 14.25
N ALA A 29 -20.23 -22.21 15.13
CA ALA A 29 -19.70 -20.89 14.76
C ALA A 29 -18.31 -20.99 14.10
N LYS A 30 -17.42 -21.82 14.68
CA LYS A 30 -16.07 -22.09 14.16
C LYS A 30 -16.12 -22.76 12.80
N ALA A 31 -16.88 -23.84 12.64
CA ALA A 31 -17.00 -24.55 11.37
C ALA A 31 -17.55 -23.64 10.25
N MET A 32 -18.50 -22.77 10.58
CA MET A 32 -19.06 -21.79 9.65
C MET A 32 -18.01 -20.75 9.23
N LEU A 33 -17.36 -20.08 10.19
CA LEU A 33 -16.34 -19.06 9.90
C LEU A 33 -15.10 -19.64 9.19
N GLU A 34 -14.65 -20.83 9.57
CA GLU A 34 -13.55 -21.52 8.90
C GLU A 34 -13.90 -21.86 7.44
N LYS A 35 -15.11 -22.38 7.18
CA LYS A 35 -15.62 -22.57 5.80
C LYS A 35 -15.65 -21.26 5.03
N HIS A 36 -16.09 -20.17 5.64
CA HIS A 36 -16.08 -18.85 5.00
C HIS A 36 -14.65 -18.42 4.67
N TRP A 37 -13.70 -18.43 5.61
CA TRP A 37 -12.32 -18.04 5.34
C TRP A 37 -11.56 -18.95 4.34
N ASP A 38 -12.00 -20.20 4.17
CA ASP A 38 -11.43 -21.15 3.19
C ASP A 38 -12.03 -21.05 1.77
N THR A 39 -13.17 -20.38 1.62
CA THR A 39 -13.89 -20.26 0.32
C THR A 39 -14.10 -18.82 -0.13
N TRP A 40 -14.02 -17.85 0.78
CA TRP A 40 -14.25 -16.44 0.49
C TRP A 40 -13.05 -15.79 -0.19
N ILE A 41 -11.81 -16.12 0.18
CA ILE A 41 -10.62 -15.70 -0.57
C ILE A 41 -9.75 -16.92 -0.81
N THR A 42 -9.45 -17.19 -2.08
CA THR A 42 -8.66 -18.35 -2.51
C THR A 42 -7.41 -17.91 -3.29
N GLU A 43 -6.57 -18.86 -3.68
CA GLU A 43 -5.36 -18.57 -4.45
C GLU A 43 -5.67 -17.99 -5.83
N GLU A 44 -6.76 -18.43 -6.46
CA GLU A 44 -7.23 -17.98 -7.76
C GLU A 44 -7.61 -16.50 -7.77
N ASP A 45 -8.02 -15.94 -6.62
CA ASP A 45 -8.28 -14.51 -6.48
C ASP A 45 -6.98 -13.70 -6.65
N PHE A 46 -5.85 -14.16 -6.09
CA PHE A 46 -4.53 -13.54 -6.25
C PHE A 46 -3.96 -13.72 -7.67
N ALA A 47 -4.15 -14.91 -8.26
CA ALA A 47 -3.80 -15.16 -9.66
C ALA A 47 -4.55 -14.21 -10.62
N TRP A 48 -5.84 -13.95 -10.36
CA TRP A 48 -6.62 -12.99 -11.12
C TRP A 48 -6.13 -11.55 -10.91
N LEU A 49 -5.87 -11.14 -9.67
CA LEU A 49 -5.34 -9.80 -9.34
C LEU A 49 -4.02 -9.51 -10.06
N GLN A 50 -3.08 -10.46 -10.06
CA GLN A 50 -1.84 -10.33 -10.83
C GLN A 50 -2.10 -10.23 -12.33
N LYS A 51 -2.97 -11.09 -12.89
CA LYS A 51 -3.28 -11.11 -14.33
C LYS A 51 -3.81 -9.77 -14.85
N ILE A 52 -4.54 -9.02 -14.01
CA ILE A 52 -5.03 -7.68 -14.33
C ILE A 52 -4.07 -6.56 -13.90
N GLY A 53 -2.91 -6.86 -13.29
CA GLY A 53 -1.88 -5.89 -12.93
C GLY A 53 -2.07 -5.16 -11.59
N ILE A 54 -2.88 -5.70 -10.66
CA ILE A 54 -2.91 -5.19 -9.29
C ILE A 54 -1.67 -5.66 -8.52
N ASN A 55 -0.97 -4.70 -7.90
CA ASN A 55 0.32 -4.90 -7.24
C ASN A 55 0.25 -4.95 -5.70
N THR A 56 -0.89 -4.63 -5.08
CA THR A 56 -1.04 -4.58 -3.62
C THR A 56 -2.48 -4.88 -3.19
N VAL A 57 -2.64 -5.58 -2.07
CA VAL A 57 -3.91 -5.75 -1.37
C VAL A 57 -3.84 -5.19 0.05
N ARG A 58 -4.95 -4.63 0.52
CA ARG A 58 -5.18 -4.30 1.94
C ARG A 58 -5.99 -5.43 2.57
N ILE A 59 -5.53 -5.96 3.71
CA ILE A 59 -6.20 -7.04 4.44
C ILE A 59 -6.61 -6.54 5.83
N PRO A 60 -7.88 -6.16 6.01
CA PRO A 60 -8.48 -5.88 7.31
C PRO A 60 -8.44 -7.11 8.24
N ILE A 61 -8.03 -6.92 9.49
CA ILE A 61 -8.11 -7.91 10.56
C ILE A 61 -8.62 -7.27 11.86
N GLY A 62 -9.41 -8.02 12.63
CA GLY A 62 -9.72 -7.64 14.01
C GLY A 62 -8.65 -8.15 14.97
N TYR A 63 -8.49 -7.51 16.13
CA TYR A 63 -7.57 -7.99 17.18
C TYR A 63 -7.85 -9.44 17.61
N TRP A 64 -9.10 -9.88 17.53
CA TRP A 64 -9.54 -11.24 17.87
C TRP A 64 -8.98 -12.31 16.92
N SER A 65 -8.62 -11.96 15.68
CA SER A 65 -7.96 -12.87 14.74
C SER A 65 -6.57 -13.32 15.20
N LEU A 66 -5.94 -12.61 16.14
CA LEU A 66 -4.59 -12.89 16.66
C LEU A 66 -4.55 -13.97 17.76
N GLY A 67 -5.72 -14.49 18.17
CA GLY A 67 -5.86 -15.56 19.15
C GLY A 67 -6.19 -15.09 20.58
N ALA A 68 -6.56 -16.05 21.43
CA ALA A 68 -7.25 -15.82 22.70
C ALA A 68 -6.57 -14.84 23.67
N ASN A 69 -5.24 -14.75 23.68
CA ASN A 69 -4.50 -13.82 24.54
C ASN A 69 -4.85 -12.34 24.27
N TYR A 70 -5.27 -12.00 23.05
CA TYR A 70 -5.71 -10.64 22.70
C TYR A 70 -7.20 -10.40 22.97
N CYS A 71 -7.96 -11.46 23.23
CA CYS A 71 -9.40 -11.41 23.53
C CYS A 71 -9.70 -11.25 25.03
N LEU A 72 -8.71 -11.35 25.92
CA LEU A 72 -8.92 -11.24 27.38
C LEU A 72 -9.54 -9.90 27.78
N ASP A 73 -10.53 -9.95 28.66
CA ASP A 73 -11.41 -8.85 29.11
C ASP A 73 -12.06 -8.06 27.96
N THR A 74 -12.36 -8.72 26.84
CA THR A 74 -13.09 -8.14 25.71
C THR A 74 -14.37 -8.95 25.40
N PRO A 75 -15.33 -8.42 24.63
CA PRO A 75 -16.50 -9.18 24.19
C PRO A 75 -16.17 -10.49 23.45
N PHE A 76 -14.98 -10.58 22.86
CA PHE A 76 -14.51 -11.76 22.13
C PHE A 76 -13.88 -12.84 23.03
N GLN A 77 -13.73 -12.63 24.34
CA GLN A 77 -13.06 -13.58 25.24
C GLN A 77 -13.68 -14.99 25.18
N ASN A 78 -14.98 -15.08 25.41
CA ASN A 78 -15.71 -16.34 25.56
C ASN A 78 -15.97 -17.07 24.22
N ILE A 79 -15.64 -16.43 23.10
CA ILE A 79 -15.73 -16.99 21.74
C ILE A 79 -14.36 -17.10 21.06
N SER A 80 -13.27 -16.88 21.79
CA SER A 80 -11.93 -16.76 21.18
C SER A 80 -11.44 -18.04 20.48
N GLU A 81 -11.94 -19.21 20.85
CA GLU A 81 -11.64 -20.48 20.18
C GLU A 81 -12.20 -20.59 18.75
N VAL A 82 -13.22 -19.79 18.41
CA VAL A 82 -13.77 -19.64 17.06
C VAL A 82 -12.71 -19.05 16.11
N TYR A 83 -11.81 -18.22 16.63
CA TYR A 83 -10.77 -17.51 15.88
C TYR A 83 -9.39 -18.15 15.94
N GLU A 84 -9.25 -19.31 16.59
CA GLU A 84 -7.98 -20.02 16.78
C GLU A 84 -7.19 -20.24 15.47
N LYS A 85 -7.91 -20.44 14.36
CA LYS A 85 -7.34 -20.65 13.02
C LYS A 85 -7.57 -19.46 12.06
N SER A 86 -7.84 -18.27 12.58
CA SER A 86 -8.02 -17.05 11.78
C SER A 86 -6.65 -16.53 11.28
N TRP A 87 -5.68 -16.35 12.18
CA TRP A 87 -4.34 -15.84 11.84
C TRP A 87 -3.61 -16.69 10.78
N SER A 88 -3.69 -18.02 10.85
CA SER A 88 -3.05 -18.90 9.85
C SER A 88 -3.59 -18.71 8.44
N ARG A 89 -4.86 -18.29 8.29
CA ARG A 89 -5.47 -17.98 6.99
C ARG A 89 -5.07 -16.59 6.47
N VAL A 90 -4.81 -15.63 7.37
CA VAL A 90 -4.16 -14.36 7.01
C VAL A 90 -2.73 -14.61 6.52
N LEU A 91 -1.95 -15.44 7.22
CA LEU A 91 -0.61 -15.86 6.77
C LEU A 91 -0.65 -16.60 5.42
N ARG A 92 -1.66 -17.44 5.19
CA ARG A 92 -1.91 -18.09 3.89
C ARG A 92 -2.16 -17.07 2.77
N ALA A 93 -2.96 -16.04 3.03
CA ALA A 93 -3.19 -14.95 2.08
C ALA A 93 -1.92 -14.13 1.80
N ILE A 94 -1.08 -13.87 2.80
CA ILE A 94 0.24 -13.22 2.60
C ILE A 94 1.16 -14.08 1.72
N SER A 95 1.14 -15.41 1.93
CA SER A 95 1.91 -16.37 1.13
C SER A 95 1.43 -16.42 -0.34
N TRP A 96 0.11 -16.47 -0.57
CA TRP A 96 -0.47 -16.34 -1.90
C TRP A 96 -0.09 -15.01 -2.55
N ALA A 97 -0.24 -13.89 -1.86
CA ALA A 97 0.21 -12.60 -2.35
C ALA A 97 1.70 -12.63 -2.77
N SER A 98 2.57 -13.22 -1.96
CA SER A 98 4.00 -13.36 -2.29
C SER A 98 4.25 -14.22 -3.53
N LYS A 99 3.49 -15.31 -3.74
CA LYS A 99 3.59 -16.15 -4.94
C LYS A 99 3.26 -15.39 -6.23
N TYR A 100 2.34 -14.42 -6.13
CA TYR A 100 1.87 -13.62 -7.26
C TYR A 100 2.53 -12.23 -7.34
N ASN A 101 3.59 -11.97 -6.56
CA ASN A 101 4.31 -10.69 -6.48
C ASN A 101 3.44 -9.50 -6.04
N ILE A 102 2.42 -9.77 -5.23
CA ILE A 102 1.47 -8.80 -4.68
C ILE A 102 1.92 -8.38 -3.27
N GLY A 103 1.98 -7.07 -3.05
CA GLY A 103 2.21 -6.46 -1.75
C GLY A 103 1.02 -6.59 -0.80
N VAL A 104 1.27 -6.63 0.50
CA VAL A 104 0.21 -6.71 1.52
C VAL A 104 0.33 -5.58 2.54
N LEU A 105 -0.72 -4.77 2.65
CA LEU A 105 -0.95 -3.88 3.79
C LEU A 105 -1.85 -4.61 4.78
N ILE A 106 -1.35 -4.93 5.97
CA ILE A 106 -2.18 -5.48 7.06
C ILE A 106 -2.81 -4.33 7.84
N ASP A 107 -4.13 -4.37 8.01
CA ASP A 107 -4.87 -3.31 8.69
C ASP A 107 -5.55 -3.79 9.97
N LEU A 108 -5.25 -3.13 11.11
CA LEU A 108 -5.98 -3.37 12.35
C LEU A 108 -7.33 -2.64 12.30
N HIS A 109 -8.32 -3.35 11.76
CA HIS A 109 -9.63 -2.81 11.43
C HIS A 109 -10.57 -2.68 12.65
N GLY A 110 -10.34 -3.51 13.68
CA GLY A 110 -11.04 -3.45 14.96
C GLY A 110 -10.05 -3.60 16.12
N ALA A 111 -10.16 -2.71 17.11
CA ALA A 111 -9.34 -2.69 18.32
C ALA A 111 -10.18 -2.94 19.60
N PRO A 112 -9.57 -3.44 20.70
CA PRO A 112 -10.25 -3.58 21.99
C PRO A 112 -10.97 -2.30 22.43
N GLY A 113 -12.24 -2.42 22.80
CA GLY A 113 -13.10 -1.28 23.18
C GLY A 113 -13.65 -0.44 22.03
N SER A 114 -13.30 -0.74 20.77
CA SER A 114 -13.66 0.00 19.55
C SER A 114 -13.15 1.46 19.50
N GLN A 115 -12.73 1.84 18.29
CA GLN A 115 -12.19 3.16 17.97
C GLN A 115 -13.23 4.14 17.41
N ASN A 116 -14.41 3.65 17.02
CA ASN A 116 -15.44 4.44 16.34
C ASN A 116 -16.90 3.99 16.60
N GLY A 117 -17.11 2.89 17.33
CA GLY A 117 -18.43 2.37 17.70
C GLY A 117 -19.23 1.78 16.53
N GLN A 118 -18.61 1.63 15.35
CA GLN A 118 -19.28 1.14 14.15
C GLN A 118 -19.19 -0.39 14.05
N PRO A 119 -20.17 -1.09 13.44
CA PRO A 119 -20.20 -2.55 13.39
C PRO A 119 -19.00 -3.21 12.71
N HIS A 120 -18.35 -2.53 11.76
CA HIS A 120 -17.14 -3.02 11.09
C HIS A 120 -15.90 -3.07 12.00
N ALA A 121 -15.89 -2.34 13.13
CA ALA A 121 -14.87 -2.49 14.17
C ALA A 121 -15.05 -3.77 15.03
N GLY A 122 -16.11 -4.56 14.78
CA GLY A 122 -16.33 -5.89 15.34
C GLY A 122 -17.47 -6.01 16.34
N THR A 123 -17.96 -4.90 16.91
CA THR A 123 -19.07 -4.89 17.89
C THR A 123 -20.22 -3.98 17.43
N SER A 124 -21.44 -4.35 17.78
CA SER A 124 -22.69 -3.67 17.41
C SER A 124 -23.26 -2.77 18.52
N ASP A 125 -22.52 -2.57 19.61
CA ASP A 125 -23.01 -1.91 20.83
C ASP A 125 -22.82 -0.37 20.85
N GLY A 126 -22.28 0.20 19.77
CA GLY A 126 -22.12 1.65 19.59
C GLY A 126 -21.06 2.32 20.48
N LYS A 127 -20.32 1.55 21.29
CA LYS A 127 -19.40 2.13 22.29
C LYS A 127 -18.04 2.49 21.68
N ILE A 128 -17.46 3.59 22.16
CA ILE A 128 -16.10 4.00 21.85
C ILE A 128 -15.32 4.06 23.17
N GLN A 129 -14.48 3.06 23.41
CA GLN A 129 -13.75 2.88 24.68
C GLN A 129 -12.25 2.68 24.50
N LEU A 130 -11.73 2.64 23.26
CA LEU A 130 -10.29 2.47 23.04
C LEU A 130 -9.47 3.56 23.75
N PHE A 131 -9.70 4.83 23.42
CA PHE A 131 -8.83 5.93 23.85
C PHE A 131 -8.98 6.32 25.32
N GLY A 132 -10.18 6.12 25.90
CA GLY A 132 -10.47 6.44 27.31
C GLY A 132 -10.07 5.34 28.30
N ASN A 133 -9.58 4.19 27.82
CA ASN A 133 -9.22 3.05 28.66
C ASN A 133 -7.78 2.60 28.38
N GLU A 134 -6.91 2.83 29.35
CA GLU A 134 -5.48 2.50 29.29
C GLU A 134 -5.22 1.00 29.00
N GLU A 135 -6.10 0.10 29.43
CA GLU A 135 -5.96 -1.33 29.17
C GLU A 135 -6.31 -1.70 27.72
N ASN A 136 -7.31 -1.04 27.13
CA ASN A 136 -7.60 -1.17 25.70
C ASN A 136 -6.42 -0.67 24.86
N VAL A 137 -5.82 0.47 25.23
CA VAL A 137 -4.61 1.01 24.57
C VAL A 137 -3.44 0.03 24.68
N LYS A 138 -3.17 -0.54 25.87
CA LYS A 138 -2.10 -1.55 26.05
C LYS A 138 -2.33 -2.81 25.21
N LYS A 139 -3.55 -3.38 25.22
CA LYS A 139 -3.90 -4.56 24.42
C LYS A 139 -3.76 -4.29 22.92
N THR A 140 -4.14 -3.10 22.46
CA THR A 140 -3.93 -2.64 21.07
C THR A 140 -2.45 -2.53 20.72
N ILE A 141 -1.63 -1.92 21.59
CA ILE A 141 -0.17 -1.86 21.41
C ILE A 141 0.45 -3.26 21.41
N ALA A 142 -0.02 -4.18 22.25
CA ALA A 142 0.47 -5.57 22.30
C ALA A 142 0.17 -6.33 20.99
N ALA A 143 -1.06 -6.21 20.47
CA ALA A 143 -1.48 -6.76 19.18
C ALA A 143 -0.62 -6.22 18.02
N LEU A 144 -0.46 -4.90 17.92
CA LEU A 144 0.36 -4.27 16.89
C LEU A 144 1.85 -4.61 17.03
N SER A 145 2.36 -4.77 18.26
CA SER A 145 3.74 -5.20 18.50
C SER A 145 3.97 -6.65 18.10
N HIS A 146 2.97 -7.52 18.25
CA HIS A 146 3.01 -8.89 17.74
C HIS A 146 3.02 -8.91 16.21
N LEU A 147 2.08 -8.20 15.56
CA LEU A 147 2.05 -8.04 14.10
C LEU A 147 3.39 -7.52 13.57
N THR A 148 3.95 -6.48 14.22
CA THR A 148 5.26 -5.94 13.87
C THR A 148 6.35 -7.01 13.94
N ARG A 149 6.46 -7.77 15.04
CA ARG A 149 7.46 -8.86 15.15
C ARG A 149 7.30 -9.97 14.10
N GLN A 150 6.07 -10.25 13.67
CA GLN A 150 5.81 -11.31 12.68
C GLN A 150 6.04 -10.87 11.24
N LEU A 151 5.84 -9.58 10.92
CA LEU A 151 5.68 -9.13 9.54
C LEU A 151 6.78 -8.21 9.01
N VAL A 152 7.57 -7.52 9.84
CA VAL A 152 8.58 -6.55 9.35
C VAL A 152 9.70 -7.17 8.51
N THR A 153 9.93 -8.47 8.66
CA THR A 153 10.90 -9.27 7.90
C THR A 153 10.29 -9.96 6.68
N VAL A 154 8.96 -9.90 6.50
CA VAL A 154 8.26 -10.54 5.38
C VAL A 154 8.29 -9.58 4.19
N SER A 155 9.01 -9.95 3.13
CA SER A 155 9.41 -9.05 2.03
C SER A 155 8.23 -8.37 1.32
N ASN A 156 7.14 -9.10 1.09
CA ASN A 156 5.95 -8.58 0.41
C ASN A 156 4.96 -7.85 1.34
N VAL A 157 5.21 -7.74 2.64
CA VAL A 157 4.39 -6.87 3.50
C VAL A 157 4.86 -5.42 3.31
N VAL A 158 3.99 -4.58 2.75
CA VAL A 158 4.27 -3.18 2.40
C VAL A 158 3.95 -2.21 3.53
N GLY A 159 3.32 -2.69 4.61
CA GLY A 159 3.15 -1.96 5.85
C GLY A 159 2.15 -2.59 6.81
N ILE A 160 1.99 -1.95 7.96
CA ILE A 160 0.91 -2.20 8.92
C ILE A 160 0.16 -0.90 9.17
N GLN A 161 -1.16 -0.90 8.97
CA GLN A 161 -2.06 0.17 9.41
C GLN A 161 -2.41 -0.01 10.88
N ILE A 162 -2.12 1.03 11.66
CA ILE A 162 -2.20 1.00 13.12
C ILE A 162 -3.65 0.88 13.59
N LEU A 163 -4.58 1.55 12.90
CA LEU A 163 -5.98 1.60 13.28
C LEU A 163 -6.82 2.15 12.12
N ASN A 164 -7.88 1.42 11.73
CA ASN A 164 -8.87 1.86 10.75
C ASN A 164 -9.88 2.86 11.34
N GLU A 165 -10.23 3.90 10.60
CA GLU A 165 -11.33 4.85 10.89
C GLU A 165 -11.56 5.22 12.38
N PRO A 166 -10.54 5.63 13.16
CA PRO A 166 -10.76 6.10 14.51
C PRO A 166 -11.50 7.45 14.53
N GLN A 167 -12.28 7.68 15.58
CA GLN A 167 -12.83 9.00 15.86
C GLN A 167 -11.68 10.03 16.07
N ASN A 168 -11.68 11.13 15.32
CA ASN A 168 -10.71 12.23 15.55
C ASN A 168 -11.03 13.00 16.84
N ILE A 169 -10.52 12.48 17.95
CA ILE A 169 -10.55 13.12 19.27
C ILE A 169 -9.15 13.64 19.64
N PRO A 170 -9.01 14.57 20.61
CA PRO A 170 -7.71 15.15 20.99
C PRO A 170 -6.63 14.14 21.39
N LEU A 171 -7.00 12.94 21.86
CA LEU A 171 -6.08 11.87 22.23
C LEU A 171 -5.48 11.10 21.03
N LEU A 172 -6.07 11.19 19.83
CA LEU A 172 -5.67 10.37 18.68
C LEU A 172 -4.20 10.62 18.23
N PRO A 173 -3.69 11.86 18.14
CA PRO A 173 -2.27 12.09 17.83
C PRO A 173 -1.30 11.57 18.92
N GLU A 174 -1.71 11.59 20.20
CA GLU A 174 -0.91 11.04 21.29
C GLU A 174 -0.88 9.50 21.25
N PHE A 175 -2.04 8.87 21.00
CA PHE A 175 -2.16 7.44 20.76
C PHE A 175 -1.22 7.00 19.64
N TYR A 176 -1.23 7.67 18.48
CA TYR A 176 -0.29 7.34 17.39
C TYR A 176 1.17 7.55 17.78
N ASN A 177 1.51 8.63 18.49
CA ASN A 177 2.88 8.85 18.98
C ASN A 177 3.35 7.71 19.90
N ARG A 178 2.48 7.26 20.81
CA ARG A 178 2.75 6.17 21.75
C ARG A 178 2.91 4.83 21.04
N VAL A 179 1.98 4.48 20.14
CA VAL A 179 2.05 3.26 19.33
C VAL A 179 3.35 3.25 18.51
N LEU A 180 3.57 4.26 17.66
CA LEU A 180 4.76 4.34 16.81
C LEU A 180 6.06 4.31 17.63
N GLY A 181 6.09 4.99 18.79
CA GLY A 181 7.23 4.99 19.71
C GLY A 181 7.59 3.60 20.29
N VAL A 182 6.62 2.67 20.37
CA VAL A 182 6.84 1.26 20.74
C VAL A 182 7.18 0.41 19.52
N LEU A 183 6.40 0.50 18.44
CA LEU A 183 6.61 -0.34 17.24
C LEU A 183 7.99 -0.10 16.62
N ARG A 184 8.45 1.15 16.53
CA ARG A 184 9.79 1.53 16.03
C ARG A 184 10.95 0.91 16.80
N LYS A 185 10.74 0.51 18.06
CA LYS A 185 11.75 -0.09 18.94
C LYS A 185 11.66 -1.62 19.00
N THR A 186 10.73 -2.22 18.26
CA THR A 186 10.46 -3.66 18.31
C THR A 186 11.55 -4.49 17.63
N SER A 187 12.16 -3.97 16.56
CA SER A 187 13.36 -4.53 15.92
C SER A 187 14.08 -3.46 15.08
N PRO A 188 15.32 -3.70 14.61
CA PRO A 188 16.01 -2.79 13.67
C PRO A 188 15.25 -2.55 12.36
N GLU A 189 14.56 -3.57 11.84
CA GLU A 189 13.73 -3.50 10.63
C GLU A 189 12.50 -2.61 10.87
N ALA A 190 11.86 -2.77 12.03
CA ALA A 190 10.70 -1.98 12.45
C ALA A 190 11.01 -0.46 12.54
N ALA A 191 12.27 -0.07 12.73
CA ALA A 191 12.68 1.34 12.71
C ALA A 191 12.52 2.01 11.33
N ARG A 192 12.55 1.23 10.23
CA ARG A 192 12.44 1.70 8.83
C ARG A 192 11.17 1.26 8.11
N PHE A 193 10.42 0.34 8.68
CA PHE A 193 9.20 -0.25 8.10
C PHE A 193 8.06 0.77 7.89
N PRO A 194 7.22 0.69 6.84
CA PRO A 194 6.11 1.62 6.67
C PRO A 194 4.97 1.35 7.67
N PHE A 195 4.57 2.35 8.45
CA PHE A 195 3.35 2.28 9.28
C PHE A 195 2.30 3.26 8.76
N TYR A 196 1.05 2.81 8.66
CA TYR A 196 -0.05 3.61 8.14
C TYR A 196 -0.92 4.09 9.29
N ILE A 197 -1.41 5.33 9.19
CA ILE A 197 -2.40 5.90 10.10
C ILE A 197 -3.58 6.42 9.28
N HIS A 198 -4.80 6.05 9.67
CA HIS A 198 -5.99 6.71 9.13
C HIS A 198 -6.05 8.15 9.66
N ASP A 199 -6.54 9.10 8.86
CA ASP A 199 -6.60 10.51 9.24
C ASP A 199 -7.78 10.91 10.15
N GLY A 200 -8.56 9.93 10.61
CA GLY A 200 -9.75 10.15 11.43
C GLY A 200 -10.78 11.09 10.79
N PHE A 201 -10.78 11.20 9.46
CA PHE A 201 -11.57 12.15 8.67
C PHE A 201 -11.16 13.62 8.84
N ASP A 202 -9.94 13.92 9.34
CA ASP A 202 -9.27 15.22 9.19
C ASP A 202 -7.94 15.08 8.42
N PRO A 203 -8.00 14.96 7.08
CA PRO A 203 -6.83 14.91 6.23
C PRO A 203 -5.87 16.10 6.38
N VAL A 204 -6.33 17.27 6.85
CA VAL A 204 -5.50 18.47 7.02
C VAL A 204 -4.67 18.41 8.30
N GLN A 205 -5.25 17.89 9.39
CA GLN A 205 -4.54 17.62 10.65
C GLN A 205 -3.48 16.54 10.45
N PHE A 206 -3.84 15.41 9.85
CA PHE A 206 -2.91 14.28 9.78
C PHE A 206 -1.84 14.42 8.69
N SER A 207 -2.09 15.17 7.61
CA SER A 207 -0.99 15.53 6.69
C SER A 207 0.05 16.45 7.33
N LYS A 208 -0.35 17.33 8.28
CA LYS A 208 0.60 18.09 9.12
C LYS A 208 1.33 17.18 10.10
N TYR A 209 0.67 16.17 10.65
CA TYR A 209 1.28 15.19 11.55
C TYR A 209 2.35 14.37 10.81
N VAL A 210 1.98 13.70 9.71
CA VAL A 210 2.87 12.88 8.88
C VAL A 210 4.01 13.71 8.29
N GLY A 211 3.73 14.92 7.78
CA GLY A 211 4.75 15.82 7.23
C GLY A 211 5.83 16.25 8.21
N ARG A 212 5.56 16.21 9.53
CA ARG A 212 6.54 16.53 10.60
C ARG A 212 7.34 15.31 11.06
N ARG A 213 6.94 14.09 10.70
CA ARG A 213 7.63 12.87 11.10
C ARG A 213 8.90 12.66 10.28
N LYS A 214 9.92 12.07 10.92
CA LYS A 214 11.20 11.69 10.29
C LYS A 214 11.27 10.21 9.94
N ASP A 215 10.44 9.39 10.56
CA ASP A 215 10.26 7.98 10.25
C ASP A 215 9.17 7.77 9.18
N PHE A 216 9.18 6.59 8.54
CA PHE A 216 8.30 6.30 7.42
C PHE A 216 6.87 5.99 7.89
N VAL A 217 6.04 7.03 7.93
CA VAL A 217 4.61 6.94 8.24
C VAL A 217 3.81 7.42 7.04
N VAL A 218 2.73 6.72 6.73
CA VAL A 218 1.82 7.02 5.63
C VAL A 218 0.45 7.39 6.15
N GLN A 219 -0.11 8.47 5.59
CA GLN A 219 -1.50 8.83 5.80
C GLN A 219 -2.39 7.97 4.89
N ASP A 220 -3.37 7.34 5.50
CA ASP A 220 -4.52 6.75 4.84
C ASP A 220 -5.71 7.71 4.93
N HIS A 221 -6.41 7.89 3.81
CA HIS A 221 -7.61 8.67 3.67
C HIS A 221 -8.70 7.87 2.95
N HIS A 222 -9.90 7.83 3.50
CA HIS A 222 -11.06 7.18 2.90
C HIS A 222 -11.92 8.20 2.14
N SER A 223 -12.29 7.91 0.88
CA SER A 223 -13.02 8.84 0.02
C SER A 223 -14.31 8.23 -0.54
N TYR A 224 -15.45 8.74 -0.06
CA TYR A 224 -16.78 8.22 -0.37
C TYR A 224 -17.78 9.34 -0.64
N PHE A 225 -18.75 9.06 -1.51
CA PHE A 225 -19.74 10.02 -2.04
C PHE A 225 -21.16 9.47 -1.92
N VAL A 226 -21.46 8.82 -0.78
CA VAL A 226 -22.70 8.05 -0.56
C VAL A 226 -23.25 8.08 0.86
N PHE A 227 -22.58 8.73 1.81
CA PHE A 227 -22.89 8.61 3.25
C PHE A 227 -23.54 9.86 3.85
N THR A 228 -23.63 10.96 3.10
CA THR A 228 -24.23 12.21 3.57
C THR A 228 -25.50 12.59 2.79
N PRO A 229 -26.38 13.46 3.35
CA PRO A 229 -27.48 14.04 2.59
C PRO A 229 -27.02 14.86 1.37
N GLU A 230 -25.86 15.53 1.48
CA GLU A 230 -25.18 16.24 0.39
C GLU A 230 -24.86 15.29 -0.79
N ASP A 231 -24.34 14.10 -0.50
CA ASP A 231 -24.04 13.09 -1.52
C ASP A 231 -25.28 12.68 -2.31
N SER A 232 -26.39 12.50 -1.62
CA SER A 232 -27.69 12.10 -2.19
C SER A 232 -28.39 13.24 -2.94
N SER A 233 -28.20 14.48 -2.50
CA SER A 233 -28.74 15.65 -3.17
C SER A 233 -27.99 15.95 -4.48
N ARG A 234 -26.67 15.74 -4.52
CA ARG A 234 -25.81 16.12 -5.64
C ARG A 234 -25.95 15.20 -6.88
N PRO A 235 -26.10 15.77 -8.10
CA PRO A 235 -26.04 15.03 -9.36
C PRO A 235 -24.68 14.36 -9.61
N VAL A 236 -24.66 13.28 -10.41
CA VAL A 236 -23.40 12.55 -10.72
C VAL A 236 -22.38 13.42 -11.48
N GLY A 237 -22.83 14.32 -12.36
CA GLY A 237 -21.96 15.26 -13.06
C GLY A 237 -21.22 16.23 -12.12
N ASP A 238 -21.91 16.68 -11.06
CA ASP A 238 -21.32 17.57 -10.06
C ASP A 238 -20.33 16.82 -9.16
N HIS A 239 -20.59 15.54 -8.86
CA HIS A 239 -19.60 14.65 -8.22
C HIS A 239 -18.33 14.50 -9.08
N ILE A 240 -18.46 14.20 -10.38
CA ILE A 240 -17.34 14.12 -11.34
C ILE A 240 -16.55 15.45 -11.39
N SER A 241 -17.25 16.57 -11.49
CA SER A 241 -16.65 17.91 -11.52
C SER A 241 -15.88 18.22 -10.23
N ASN A 242 -16.47 17.91 -9.07
CA ASN A 242 -15.84 18.11 -7.76
C ASN A 242 -14.59 17.23 -7.57
N VAL A 243 -14.60 15.99 -8.07
CA VAL A 243 -13.42 15.12 -8.07
C VAL A 243 -12.27 15.74 -8.89
N ASN A 244 -12.55 16.16 -10.13
CA ASN A 244 -11.55 16.76 -11.02
C ASN A 244 -11.00 18.11 -10.55
N THR A 245 -11.78 18.88 -9.77
CA THR A 245 -11.42 20.27 -9.39
C THR A 245 -11.01 20.37 -7.93
N SER A 246 -11.98 20.51 -7.02
CA SER A 246 -11.75 20.77 -5.60
C SER A 246 -10.98 19.64 -4.91
N ILE A 247 -11.38 18.38 -5.17
CA ILE A 247 -10.77 17.21 -4.52
C ILE A 247 -9.38 16.95 -5.08
N SER A 248 -9.18 17.00 -6.40
CA SER A 248 -7.84 16.94 -7.01
C SER A 248 -6.89 17.99 -6.41
N SER A 249 -7.32 19.26 -6.36
CA SER A 249 -6.54 20.36 -5.75
C SER A 249 -6.24 20.11 -4.26
N PHE A 250 -7.24 19.61 -3.53
CA PHE A 250 -7.11 19.27 -2.11
C PHE A 250 -6.12 18.11 -1.86
N LEU A 251 -6.20 17.06 -2.67
CA LEU A 251 -5.31 15.90 -2.59
C LEU A 251 -3.88 16.27 -2.95
N VAL A 252 -3.63 17.08 -3.98
CA VAL A 252 -2.30 17.61 -4.31
C VAL A 252 -1.70 18.37 -3.11
N ALA A 253 -2.48 19.28 -2.50
CA ALA A 253 -2.01 20.06 -1.36
C ALA A 253 -1.75 19.21 -0.10
N THR A 254 -2.59 18.20 0.14
CA THR A 254 -2.51 17.29 1.30
C THR A 254 -1.37 16.28 1.12
N SER A 255 -1.24 15.67 -0.05
CA SER A 255 -0.13 14.82 -0.50
C SER A 255 1.21 15.52 -0.32
N LYS A 256 1.37 16.73 -0.89
CA LYS A 256 2.60 17.54 -0.72
C LYS A 256 2.91 17.82 0.75
N ARG A 257 1.90 18.12 1.57
CA ARG A 257 2.08 18.38 3.01
C ARG A 257 2.52 17.12 3.77
N ALA A 258 2.04 15.95 3.38
CA ALA A 258 2.43 14.65 3.92
C ALA A 258 3.74 14.08 3.33
N ARG A 259 4.56 14.89 2.63
CA ARG A 259 5.77 14.43 1.89
C ARG A 259 5.49 13.34 0.84
N HIS A 260 4.31 13.41 0.22
CA HIS A 260 3.74 12.41 -0.69
C HIS A 260 3.41 11.04 -0.06
N ASN A 261 3.43 10.94 1.27
CA ASN A 261 2.93 9.76 1.99
C ASN A 261 1.43 9.87 2.26
N LEU A 262 0.64 9.89 1.18
CA LEU A 262 -0.81 9.83 1.20
C LEU A 262 -1.28 8.71 0.27
N VAL A 263 -2.19 7.86 0.73
CA VAL A 263 -2.86 6.80 -0.04
C VAL A 263 -4.36 6.93 0.17
N ILE A 264 -5.17 6.67 -0.87
CA ILE A 264 -6.62 6.53 -0.74
C ILE A 264 -6.95 5.06 -0.47
N ALA A 265 -6.82 4.56 0.77
CA ALA A 265 -6.89 3.10 1.00
C ALA A 265 -8.33 2.55 1.08
N GLU A 266 -9.35 3.42 1.04
CA GLU A 266 -10.71 3.04 0.70
C GLU A 266 -11.41 4.08 -0.17
N TRP A 267 -12.07 3.61 -1.23
CA TRP A 267 -12.97 4.35 -2.12
C TRP A 267 -13.78 3.35 -2.95
N SER A 268 -14.84 3.78 -3.64
CA SER A 268 -15.65 2.86 -4.47
C SER A 268 -16.32 3.53 -5.68
N CYS A 269 -16.91 2.72 -6.57
CA CYS A 269 -17.74 3.19 -7.68
C CYS A 269 -19.20 3.48 -7.25
N ALA A 270 -19.49 3.54 -5.95
CA ALA A 270 -20.86 3.68 -5.45
C ALA A 270 -21.43 5.07 -5.74
N LEU A 271 -22.70 5.10 -6.15
CA LEU A 271 -23.49 6.31 -6.38
C LEU A 271 -24.86 6.11 -5.75
N THR A 272 -25.36 7.12 -5.04
CA THR A 272 -26.64 7.01 -4.36
C THR A 272 -27.81 6.91 -5.36
N PRO A 273 -28.95 6.31 -4.97
CA PRO A 273 -30.19 6.40 -5.74
C PRO A 273 -30.62 7.86 -6.01
N GLY A 274 -30.33 8.77 -5.08
CA GLY A 274 -30.62 10.20 -5.19
C GLY A 274 -29.79 10.92 -6.26
N SER A 275 -28.51 10.59 -6.42
CA SER A 275 -27.67 11.12 -7.51
C SER A 275 -28.08 10.52 -8.86
N LEU A 276 -28.39 9.21 -8.88
CA LEU A 276 -28.77 8.47 -10.07
C LEU A 276 -30.18 8.80 -10.61
N SER A 277 -31.06 9.42 -9.81
CA SER A 277 -32.34 9.95 -10.29
C SER A 277 -32.22 11.32 -10.96
N LYS A 278 -31.06 11.98 -10.88
CA LYS A 278 -30.76 13.30 -11.47
C LYS A 278 -29.87 13.20 -12.72
N LEU A 279 -29.86 12.04 -13.38
CA LEU A 279 -29.11 11.87 -14.64
C LEU A 279 -29.80 12.63 -15.78
N PRO A 280 -29.05 13.28 -16.69
CA PRO A 280 -29.61 13.86 -17.91
C PRO A 280 -30.29 12.81 -18.78
N ASN A 281 -31.24 13.25 -19.63
CA ASN A 281 -31.92 12.38 -20.58
C ASN A 281 -30.88 11.68 -21.51
N GLY A 282 -31.06 10.38 -21.73
CA GLY A 282 -30.12 9.56 -22.51
C GLY A 282 -28.91 9.01 -21.74
N VAL A 283 -28.54 9.61 -20.60
CA VAL A 283 -27.39 9.13 -19.81
C VAL A 283 -27.77 7.89 -19.00
N THR A 284 -27.16 6.75 -19.33
CA THR A 284 -27.37 5.51 -18.57
C THR A 284 -26.67 5.54 -17.22
N ARG A 285 -27.24 4.83 -16.23
CA ARG A 285 -26.59 4.63 -14.91
C ARG A 285 -25.20 3.99 -15.01
N GLN A 286 -24.95 3.21 -16.07
CA GLN A 286 -23.66 2.58 -16.31
C GLN A 286 -22.63 3.59 -16.82
N ALA A 287 -22.98 4.40 -17.83
CA ALA A 287 -22.10 5.45 -18.35
C ALA A 287 -21.74 6.45 -17.23
N ALA A 288 -22.73 6.87 -16.44
CA ALA A 288 -22.52 7.76 -15.30
C ALA A 288 -21.56 7.18 -14.25
N ARG A 289 -21.70 5.88 -13.92
CA ARG A 289 -20.79 5.19 -12.98
C ARG A 289 -19.39 5.04 -13.55
N HIS A 290 -19.27 4.67 -14.82
CA HIS A 290 -17.98 4.57 -15.50
C HIS A 290 -17.23 5.92 -15.46
N SER A 291 -17.88 7.01 -15.88
CA SER A 291 -17.28 8.35 -15.83
C SER A 291 -16.85 8.74 -14.41
N PHE A 292 -17.69 8.49 -13.41
CA PHE A 292 -17.39 8.77 -12.01
C PHE A 292 -16.21 7.95 -11.46
N CYS A 293 -16.21 6.64 -11.69
CA CYS A 293 -15.19 5.75 -11.13
C CYS A 293 -13.83 5.88 -11.85
N SER A 294 -13.82 6.04 -13.17
CA SER A 294 -12.62 6.37 -13.95
C SER A 294 -12.02 7.72 -13.53
N THR A 295 -12.85 8.73 -13.28
CA THR A 295 -12.39 10.05 -12.81
C THR A 295 -11.71 9.95 -11.44
N GLN A 296 -12.35 9.26 -10.47
CA GLN A 296 -11.75 9.00 -9.16
C GLN A 296 -10.40 8.27 -9.27
N SER A 297 -10.35 7.15 -10.01
CA SER A 297 -9.12 6.37 -10.20
C SER A 297 -7.96 7.23 -10.74
N SER A 298 -8.24 8.02 -11.79
CA SER A 298 -7.25 8.90 -12.43
C SER A 298 -6.75 10.01 -11.51
N VAL A 299 -7.65 10.69 -10.79
CA VAL A 299 -7.28 11.72 -9.81
C VAL A 299 -6.48 11.13 -8.65
N TYR A 300 -6.87 9.96 -8.12
CA TYR A 300 -6.17 9.35 -6.99
C TYR A 300 -4.77 8.87 -7.39
N LEU A 301 -4.59 8.26 -8.57
CA LEU A 301 -3.27 7.85 -9.07
C LEU A 301 -2.33 9.02 -9.39
N SER A 302 -2.88 10.15 -9.87
CA SER A 302 -2.07 11.31 -10.25
C SER A 302 -1.71 12.24 -9.08
N THR A 303 -2.45 12.19 -7.97
CA THR A 303 -2.29 13.12 -6.83
C THR A 303 -1.73 12.48 -5.56
N THR A 304 -1.83 11.16 -5.41
CA THR A 304 -1.41 10.42 -4.20
C THR A 304 -0.40 9.32 -4.54
N ALA A 305 0.06 8.54 -3.55
CA ALA A 305 0.92 7.37 -3.77
C ALA A 305 0.14 6.12 -4.24
N GLY A 306 -1.17 6.23 -4.49
CA GLY A 306 -2.02 5.15 -4.98
C GLY A 306 -3.30 5.00 -4.17
N TRP A 307 -4.03 3.92 -4.44
CA TRP A 307 -5.32 3.66 -3.82
C TRP A 307 -5.56 2.17 -3.55
N SER A 308 -6.56 1.87 -2.72
CA SER A 308 -7.13 0.52 -2.56
C SER A 308 -8.65 0.62 -2.64
N PHE A 309 -9.25 -0.20 -3.51
CA PHE A 309 -10.69 -0.15 -3.77
C PHE A 309 -11.46 -0.94 -2.71
N TRP A 310 -12.51 -0.33 -2.15
CA TRP A 310 -13.44 -0.99 -1.24
C TRP A 310 -14.68 -1.50 -2.00
N SER A 311 -14.83 -2.80 -2.25
CA SER A 311 -13.95 -3.91 -1.86
C SER A 311 -13.76 -4.91 -3.00
N TYR A 312 -12.85 -5.87 -2.81
CA TYR A 312 -12.48 -6.86 -3.83
C TYR A 312 -13.71 -7.61 -4.39
N LYS A 313 -14.53 -8.19 -3.50
CA LYS A 313 -15.82 -8.79 -3.86
C LYS A 313 -16.85 -8.75 -2.73
N THR A 314 -18.11 -8.86 -3.14
CA THR A 314 -19.27 -9.07 -2.28
C THR A 314 -20.03 -10.31 -2.75
N GLU A 315 -20.95 -10.82 -1.94
CA GLU A 315 -21.74 -12.02 -2.25
C GLU A 315 -22.65 -11.77 -3.46
N ASN A 316 -23.19 -10.55 -3.53
CA ASN A 316 -24.02 -10.06 -4.62
C ASN A 316 -23.20 -9.25 -5.65
N CYS A 317 -21.94 -9.64 -5.89
CA CYS A 317 -21.01 -8.88 -6.74
C CYS A 317 -21.60 -8.49 -8.11
N ASP A 318 -22.42 -9.36 -8.71
CA ASP A 318 -23.04 -9.13 -10.01
C ASP A 318 -24.07 -7.99 -10.04
N SER A 319 -24.69 -7.65 -8.91
CA SER A 319 -25.64 -6.54 -8.79
C SER A 319 -25.07 -5.33 -8.03
N GLU A 320 -23.94 -5.49 -7.33
CA GLU A 320 -23.29 -4.45 -6.51
C GLU A 320 -22.03 -3.87 -7.18
N GLU A 321 -22.08 -3.49 -8.47
CA GLU A 321 -20.93 -2.90 -9.19
C GLU A 321 -20.34 -1.64 -8.52
N GLY A 322 -21.14 -0.93 -7.71
CA GLY A 322 -20.64 0.18 -6.89
C GLY A 322 -19.58 -0.23 -5.86
N TRP A 323 -19.64 -1.46 -5.35
CA TRP A 323 -18.84 -1.95 -4.22
C TRP A 323 -18.04 -3.22 -4.52
N CYS A 324 -18.28 -3.91 -5.65
CA CYS A 324 -17.50 -5.07 -6.07
C CYS A 324 -16.47 -4.72 -7.15
N PHE A 325 -15.19 -4.71 -6.77
CA PHE A 325 -14.07 -4.47 -7.69
C PHE A 325 -14.07 -5.46 -8.87
N ARG A 326 -14.29 -6.76 -8.61
CA ARG A 326 -14.38 -7.79 -9.67
C ARG A 326 -15.46 -7.48 -10.72
N LYS A 327 -16.52 -6.76 -10.37
CA LYS A 327 -17.57 -6.31 -11.32
C LYS A 327 -17.24 -4.97 -11.97
N ALA A 328 -16.55 -4.08 -11.27
CA ALA A 328 -16.14 -2.78 -11.80
C ALA A 328 -15.06 -2.90 -12.89
N VAL A 329 -14.11 -3.84 -12.75
CA VAL A 329 -13.04 -4.09 -13.74
C VAL A 329 -13.62 -4.46 -15.11
N GLY A 330 -13.18 -3.73 -16.15
CA GLY A 330 -13.70 -3.86 -17.51
C GLY A 330 -15.10 -3.27 -17.74
N ARG A 331 -15.68 -2.57 -16.76
CA ARG A 331 -17.03 -1.96 -16.84
C ARG A 331 -17.03 -0.50 -16.39
N SER A 332 -16.73 -0.24 -15.12
CA SER A 332 -16.56 1.12 -14.56
C SER A 332 -15.09 1.48 -14.32
N LEU A 333 -14.19 0.49 -14.41
CA LEU A 333 -12.74 0.62 -14.32
C LEU A 333 -12.08 -0.05 -15.53
N PRO A 334 -10.80 0.25 -15.82
CA PRO A 334 -10.01 -0.46 -16.83
C PRO A 334 -10.05 -1.99 -16.67
N SER A 335 -9.79 -2.72 -17.76
CA SER A 335 -9.68 -4.18 -17.78
C SER A 335 -8.30 -4.69 -17.34
N LYS A 336 -7.30 -3.79 -17.31
CA LYS A 336 -5.95 -3.99 -16.80
C LYS A 336 -5.46 -2.71 -16.11
N PHE A 337 -4.51 -2.87 -15.20
CA PHE A 337 -3.81 -1.84 -14.46
C PHE A 337 -2.31 -2.03 -14.68
N SER A 338 -1.55 -0.96 -14.50
CA SER A 338 -0.10 -0.95 -14.63
C SER A 338 0.45 0.16 -13.74
N VAL A 339 1.59 -0.09 -13.11
CA VAL A 339 2.32 0.91 -12.32
C VAL A 339 3.15 1.86 -13.20
N TRP A 340 3.42 1.45 -14.44
CA TRP A 340 4.28 2.16 -15.38
C TRP A 340 3.50 3.00 -16.41
N ASP A 341 2.18 2.79 -16.54
CA ASP A 341 1.27 3.54 -17.42
C ASP A 341 1.00 4.97 -16.88
N ASN A 342 2.07 5.69 -16.52
CA ASN A 342 2.11 7.14 -16.28
C ASN A 342 2.16 7.93 -17.60
N HIS A 343 1.98 7.28 -18.74
CA HIS A 343 1.72 7.96 -20.00
C HIS A 343 0.38 8.72 -19.89
N ASN A 344 0.29 9.87 -20.58
CA ASN A 344 -0.89 10.74 -20.61
C ASN A 344 -2.12 10.12 -21.33
N GLU A 345 -2.20 8.79 -21.38
CA GLU A 345 -3.36 8.04 -21.84
C GLU A 345 -4.27 7.72 -20.64
N GLY A 346 -4.72 8.80 -19.97
CA GLY A 346 -5.95 8.73 -19.19
C GLY A 346 -7.04 8.23 -20.11
N GLY A 347 -7.45 6.97 -19.89
CA GLY A 347 -8.17 6.09 -20.81
C GLY A 347 -8.70 6.70 -22.11
N LYS A 348 -7.85 6.80 -23.13
CA LYS A 348 -8.34 6.64 -24.50
C LYS A 348 -8.69 5.17 -24.66
N ALA A 349 -9.95 4.83 -24.35
CA ALA A 349 -10.54 3.66 -24.98
C ALA A 349 -10.36 3.84 -26.49
N GLU A 350 -9.72 2.89 -27.17
CA GLU A 350 -9.71 2.89 -28.62
C GLU A 350 -11.16 2.72 -29.08
N HIS A 351 -11.75 3.81 -29.56
CA HIS A 351 -13.07 3.82 -30.14
C HIS A 351 -13.04 3.02 -31.44
N SER A 352 -13.52 1.78 -31.41
CA SER A 352 -14.22 1.19 -32.56
C SER A 352 -15.55 1.94 -32.75
N ASP A 353 -15.46 3.15 -33.29
CA ASP A 353 -16.49 4.18 -33.20
C ASP A 353 -17.72 3.86 -34.06
N GLY A 354 -18.64 3.10 -33.47
CA GLY A 354 -19.98 2.80 -33.99
C GLY A 354 -21.08 3.69 -33.42
N GLY A 355 -20.77 4.96 -33.08
CA GLY A 355 -21.79 5.92 -32.61
C GLY A 355 -21.24 6.99 -31.66
N LYS A 356 -20.94 8.18 -32.20
CA LYS A 356 -20.48 9.33 -31.43
C LYS A 356 -21.58 9.93 -30.55
N GLN A 357 -21.32 10.00 -29.24
CA GLN A 357 -21.81 11.06 -28.36
C GLN A 357 -20.72 11.44 -27.35
N ASP A 358 -20.03 12.55 -27.60
CA ASP A 358 -19.01 13.10 -26.71
C ASP A 358 -19.64 13.70 -25.45
N PHE A 359 -19.38 13.09 -24.30
CA PHE A 359 -19.90 13.50 -22.98
C PHE A 359 -19.43 14.91 -22.54
N HIS A 360 -18.44 15.49 -23.23
CA HIS A 360 -17.95 16.84 -22.97
C HIS A 360 -18.84 17.97 -23.53
N VAL A 361 -19.80 17.68 -24.41
CA VAL A 361 -20.57 18.73 -25.10
C VAL A 361 -21.84 19.16 -24.35
N ASP A 362 -22.39 18.31 -23.47
CA ASP A 362 -23.69 18.56 -22.81
C ASP A 362 -23.62 19.40 -21.51
N LEU A 363 -22.42 19.74 -21.01
CA LEU A 363 -22.26 20.63 -19.87
C LEU A 363 -22.24 22.10 -20.32
N GLY A 364 -23.41 22.59 -20.72
CA GLY A 364 -23.66 23.98 -21.13
C GLY A 364 -23.51 25.01 -20.00
N ARG A 365 -22.27 25.27 -19.56
CA ARG A 365 -21.87 26.51 -18.86
C ARG A 365 -20.55 27.02 -19.42
N THR A 366 -20.59 28.24 -19.95
CA THR A 366 -19.45 28.94 -20.55
C THR A 366 -18.37 29.25 -19.51
N VAL A 367 -17.19 28.66 -19.67
CA VAL A 367 -15.95 29.16 -19.07
C VAL A 367 -15.19 29.91 -20.17
N SER A 368 -15.13 31.23 -20.05
CA SER A 368 -14.41 32.09 -20.99
C SER A 368 -12.89 32.02 -20.78
N ASP A 369 -12.16 31.90 -21.88
CA ASP A 369 -10.78 32.34 -22.09
C ASP A 369 -9.71 32.03 -21.02
N GLN A 370 -9.00 30.92 -21.21
CA GLN A 370 -7.54 30.95 -21.08
C GLN A 370 -6.85 30.25 -22.26
N LYS A 371 -5.75 30.87 -22.73
CA LYS A 371 -5.14 30.63 -24.05
C LYS A 371 -4.39 29.30 -24.12
N SER A 372 -4.68 28.52 -25.16
CA SER A 372 -3.93 27.31 -25.52
C SER A 372 -2.66 27.65 -26.30
N LEU A 373 -1.51 27.19 -25.80
CA LEU A 373 -0.26 27.16 -26.56
C LEU A 373 -0.25 25.94 -27.49
N HIS A 374 -0.23 26.18 -28.79
CA HIS A 374 -0.11 25.15 -29.81
C HIS A 374 1.26 24.49 -29.80
N PHE A 375 1.32 23.18 -30.06
CA PHE A 375 2.46 22.55 -30.74
C PHE A 375 1.97 21.60 -31.83
N VAL A 376 2.78 21.52 -32.89
CA VAL A 376 2.39 21.07 -34.24
C VAL A 376 2.44 19.54 -34.38
N LEU A 377 1.41 18.98 -35.01
CA LEU A 377 1.36 17.57 -35.41
C LEU A 377 2.23 17.36 -36.67
N ILE A 378 3.14 16.38 -36.66
CA ILE A 378 3.78 15.86 -37.88
C ILE A 378 3.26 14.44 -38.12
N GLN A 379 2.44 14.28 -39.15
CA GLN A 379 2.05 12.95 -39.65
C GLN A 379 3.18 12.33 -40.47
N ILE A 380 3.43 11.04 -40.26
CA ILE A 380 4.04 10.17 -41.28
C ILE A 380 3.18 8.90 -41.37
N ARG A 381 2.65 8.63 -42.57
CA ARG A 381 2.00 7.36 -42.92
C ARG A 381 3.07 6.32 -43.27
N GLN A 382 2.84 5.06 -42.94
CA GLN A 382 3.08 3.96 -43.89
C GLN A 382 1.96 2.90 -43.78
N GLU A 383 1.72 2.23 -44.90
CA GLU A 383 0.62 1.30 -45.19
C GLU A 383 0.99 -0.17 -44.84
N PRO A 384 0.03 -1.12 -44.81
CA PRO A 384 0.23 -2.44 -44.22
C PRO A 384 0.78 -3.50 -45.20
N VAL A 385 1.26 -4.62 -44.65
CA VAL A 385 1.52 -5.86 -45.41
C VAL A 385 0.69 -6.99 -44.81
N GLN A 386 -0.23 -7.54 -45.61
CA GLN A 386 -0.91 -8.81 -45.32
C GLN A 386 0.01 -9.98 -45.66
N PHE A 387 -0.10 -11.10 -44.95
CA PHE A 387 -0.19 -12.42 -45.60
C PHE A 387 -0.94 -13.41 -44.70
N ALA A 388 -1.52 -14.44 -45.31
CA ALA A 388 -2.49 -15.34 -44.67
C ALA A 388 -2.01 -16.80 -44.59
N ALA A 389 -2.59 -17.52 -43.63
CA ALA A 389 -3.09 -18.90 -43.71
C ALA A 389 -2.17 -20.12 -43.99
N GLU A 390 -2.44 -21.16 -43.18
CA GLU A 390 -2.49 -22.61 -43.48
C GLU A 390 -1.31 -23.61 -43.32
N LEU A 391 -1.57 -24.58 -42.41
CA LEU A 391 -1.51 -26.06 -42.53
C LEU A 391 -0.20 -26.90 -42.53
N GLN A 392 -0.10 -27.69 -41.45
CA GLN A 392 0.10 -29.17 -41.37
C GLN A 392 1.44 -29.90 -41.68
N ALA A 393 1.53 -31.13 -41.11
CA ALA A 393 2.60 -32.16 -41.13
C ALA A 393 3.90 -31.81 -40.37
N GLU A 394 4.57 -32.66 -39.57
CA GLU A 394 4.36 -34.03 -39.02
C GLU A 394 5.24 -34.19 -37.73
N GLY A 395 5.33 -35.28 -36.95
CA GLY A 395 4.69 -36.62 -36.96
C GLY A 395 5.42 -37.62 -36.03
N ASN A 396 4.69 -38.33 -35.13
CA ASN A 396 5.17 -39.41 -34.21
C ASN A 396 6.18 -39.01 -33.09
N PHE A 397 6.07 -39.47 -31.82
CA PHE A 397 6.11 -40.88 -31.41
C PHE A 397 5.39 -41.21 -30.06
N ARG A 398 4.55 -42.25 -30.13
CA ARG A 398 4.21 -43.32 -29.15
C ARG A 398 4.21 -43.08 -27.62
N ASN A 399 3.00 -43.26 -27.06
CA ASN A 399 2.64 -44.04 -25.86
C ASN A 399 3.76 -44.64 -24.97
N LEU A 400 3.66 -44.36 -23.66
CA LEU A 400 3.82 -45.37 -22.61
C LEU A 400 2.73 -45.16 -21.54
N ARG A 401 2.25 -46.28 -20.96
CA ARG A 401 1.03 -46.34 -20.13
C ARG A 401 1.39 -46.46 -18.64
N LEU A 402 0.51 -45.95 -17.80
CA LEU A 402 0.56 -46.01 -16.33
C LEU A 402 0.50 -47.45 -15.80
N GLU A 403 1.38 -47.80 -14.86
CA GLU A 403 1.15 -48.67 -13.68
C GLU A 403 2.18 -48.31 -12.58
N GLY A 404 1.84 -48.48 -11.30
CA GLY A 404 2.77 -48.29 -10.17
C GLY A 404 2.14 -47.61 -8.94
N GLU A 405 1.88 -48.39 -7.89
CA GLU A 405 1.21 -47.94 -6.66
C GLU A 405 2.14 -47.25 -5.63
N SER A 406 1.53 -46.46 -4.75
CA SER A 406 1.86 -46.28 -3.32
C SER A 406 3.33 -46.45 -2.85
N VAL A 407 3.94 -45.37 -2.31
CA VAL A 407 4.32 -45.27 -0.88
C VAL A 407 4.34 -43.78 -0.49
N ALA A 408 3.60 -43.39 0.55
CA ALA A 408 3.79 -42.09 1.21
C ALA A 408 4.89 -42.19 2.28
N THR A 409 5.95 -41.38 2.17
CA THR A 409 6.97 -41.22 3.23
C THR A 409 6.86 -39.84 3.88
N PRO A 410 6.85 -39.75 5.23
CA PRO A 410 6.73 -38.47 5.93
C PRO A 410 8.09 -37.76 6.06
N ILE A 411 8.16 -36.49 5.65
CA ILE A 411 9.35 -35.67 5.90
C ILE A 411 9.32 -35.17 7.36
N ASN A 412 10.07 -35.87 8.22
CA ASN A 412 10.34 -35.46 9.60
C ASN A 412 11.32 -34.27 9.63
N GLY A 413 10.80 -33.06 9.85
CA GLY A 413 11.61 -31.88 10.19
C GLY A 413 11.59 -31.61 11.70
N LYS A 414 12.56 -32.15 12.47
CA LYS A 414 12.69 -31.83 13.90
C LYS A 414 13.15 -30.38 14.09
N LEU A 415 12.40 -29.61 14.86
CA LEU A 415 12.87 -28.34 15.44
C LEU A 415 14.00 -28.62 16.45
N PRO A 416 15.05 -27.78 16.52
CA PRO A 416 16.07 -27.89 17.56
C PRO A 416 15.48 -27.50 18.94
N PRO A 417 15.96 -28.10 20.05
CA PRO A 417 15.38 -27.89 21.37
C PRO A 417 15.69 -26.50 21.94
N VAL A 418 14.70 -25.91 22.60
CA VAL A 418 14.83 -24.67 23.39
C VAL A 418 15.51 -24.97 24.72
N ASP A 419 16.58 -24.24 25.07
CA ASP A 419 17.29 -24.38 26.36
C ASP A 419 16.43 -23.83 27.53
N PRO A 420 16.01 -24.67 28.49
CA PRO A 420 15.15 -24.26 29.59
C PRO A 420 15.95 -23.74 30.81
N ARG A 421 16.81 -22.72 30.63
CA ARG A 421 17.64 -22.14 31.71
C ARG A 421 17.65 -20.61 31.85
N LEU A 422 16.58 -19.92 31.43
CA LEU A 422 16.39 -18.49 31.72
C LEU A 422 15.03 -18.15 32.37
N ASN A 423 14.60 -18.98 33.33
CA ASN A 423 13.40 -18.70 34.15
C ASN A 423 13.63 -19.04 35.64
N ARG A 424 14.60 -18.37 36.27
CA ARG A 424 14.71 -18.27 37.74
C ARG A 424 15.71 -17.21 38.23
N ARG A 425 15.32 -15.93 38.21
CA ARG A 425 15.78 -14.86 39.12
C ARG A 425 15.04 -13.55 38.81
N GLU A 426 14.03 -13.25 39.62
CA GLU A 426 13.70 -11.92 40.19
C GLU A 426 12.27 -11.92 40.74
N GLN A 427 12.13 -12.49 41.93
CA GLN A 427 11.19 -12.00 42.92
C GLN A 427 11.98 -11.71 44.20
N ARG A 428 11.53 -10.69 44.95
CA ARG A 428 12.10 -10.17 46.21
C ARG A 428 13.37 -9.32 46.07
N LEU A 429 13.14 -8.01 45.99
CA LEU A 429 13.50 -7.13 47.11
C LEU A 429 12.46 -6.00 47.22
N ASN A 430 12.22 -5.54 48.45
CA ASN A 430 11.02 -4.80 48.82
C ASN A 430 11.15 -3.28 48.64
N ASN A 431 9.97 -2.64 48.65
CA ASN A 431 9.70 -1.29 49.15
C ASN A 431 10.69 -0.77 50.21
N THR A 432 11.01 0.53 50.13
CA THR A 432 10.86 1.63 51.13
C THR A 432 11.90 2.69 50.70
N ILE A 433 11.58 3.95 50.37
CA ILE A 433 11.42 5.15 51.22
C ILE A 433 10.96 6.25 50.22
N ALA A 434 9.74 6.77 50.26
CA ALA A 434 9.25 7.90 51.08
C ALA A 434 9.85 9.30 50.78
N ASN A 435 9.08 10.10 50.01
CA ASN A 435 8.75 11.52 50.20
C ASN A 435 9.80 12.64 50.43
N LYS A 436 9.66 13.66 49.54
CA LYS A 436 9.70 15.13 49.72
C LYS A 436 10.90 15.96 49.15
N PRO A 437 10.65 17.25 48.78
CA PRO A 437 11.48 18.01 47.82
C PRO A 437 12.17 19.26 48.42
N TYR A 438 12.81 20.06 47.55
CA TYR A 438 13.35 21.45 47.62
C TYR A 438 14.77 21.42 47.03
N ALA A 439 15.36 22.38 46.32
CA ALA A 439 14.98 23.53 45.48
C ALA A 439 16.33 24.08 44.92
N ASN A 440 16.27 25.06 44.01
CA ASN A 440 17.37 25.85 43.43
C ASN A 440 18.75 25.84 44.14
N ASP A 441 19.84 25.78 43.35
CA ASP A 441 20.64 27.01 43.16
C ASP A 441 21.47 27.04 41.86
N ARG A 442 22.07 28.20 41.58
CA ARG A 442 22.82 28.56 40.36
C ARG A 442 24.35 28.46 40.52
N ASP A 443 25.00 28.60 39.36
CA ASP A 443 26.27 29.30 39.10
C ASP A 443 27.62 28.55 39.22
N ARG A 444 28.44 28.77 38.15
CA ARG A 444 29.92 28.76 38.07
C ARG A 444 30.66 27.43 38.34
N SER A 445 31.82 27.13 37.74
CA SER A 445 32.61 27.82 36.69
C SER A 445 33.61 26.86 36.03
N SER A 446 34.15 27.25 34.88
CA SER A 446 35.18 26.53 34.11
C SER A 446 36.55 26.39 34.81
N VAL A 447 37.17 25.21 34.70
CA VAL A 447 38.63 25.03 34.55
C VAL A 447 38.87 23.81 33.63
N GLY A 448 39.86 23.85 32.75
CA GLY A 448 40.29 22.71 31.95
C GLY A 448 41.77 22.37 32.19
N SER A 449 42.17 21.13 31.88
CA SER A 449 43.58 20.72 31.81
C SER A 449 43.77 19.53 30.88
N SER A 450 44.83 19.59 30.07
CA SER A 450 45.22 18.62 29.05
C SER A 450 46.44 17.81 29.49
N VAL A 451 46.52 16.50 29.17
CA VAL A 451 47.79 15.74 29.22
C VAL A 451 47.93 14.71 28.08
N ASN A 452 48.90 14.98 27.19
CA ASN A 452 49.84 14.15 26.43
C ASN A 452 49.52 12.76 25.83
N LEU A 453 50.00 12.62 24.57
CA LEU A 453 50.34 11.40 23.83
C LEU A 453 51.67 10.77 24.31
N PRO A 454 52.02 9.56 23.81
CA PRO A 454 53.30 9.41 23.13
C PRO A 454 53.22 8.66 21.77
N VAL A 455 54.31 8.75 20.98
CA VAL A 455 54.46 8.28 19.58
C VAL A 455 55.74 7.42 19.45
N ILE A 456 55.95 6.80 18.26
CA ILE A 456 57.24 6.37 17.62
C ILE A 456 57.54 4.84 17.74
N PRO A 457 58.21 4.11 16.80
CA PRO A 457 58.70 4.37 15.41
C PRO A 457 58.25 3.39 14.28
N ARG A 458 58.69 3.69 13.04
CA ARG A 458 58.60 2.92 11.77
C ARG A 458 59.71 1.86 11.56
N LYS A 459 59.52 0.95 10.58
CA LYS A 459 60.44 0.41 9.51
C LYS A 459 59.76 -0.85 8.88
N ILE A 460 60.00 -1.38 7.66
CA ILE A 460 60.67 -0.99 6.38
C ILE A 460 60.10 -1.92 5.25
N GLY A 461 60.15 -1.54 3.95
CA GLY A 461 60.10 -2.53 2.84
C GLY A 461 59.44 -2.11 1.52
N PHE A 462 60.23 -1.96 0.44
CA PHE A 462 59.78 -1.75 -0.94
C PHE A 462 60.05 -3.01 -1.79
N ARG A 463 59.16 -3.36 -2.74
CA ARG A 463 59.59 -3.91 -4.05
C ARG A 463 58.52 -3.75 -5.12
N VAL A 464 58.95 -3.27 -6.28
CA VAL A 464 58.15 -3.20 -7.53
C VAL A 464 58.54 -4.38 -8.42
N GLY A 465 57.57 -4.96 -9.12
CA GLY A 465 57.80 -5.93 -10.19
C GLY A 465 56.91 -5.57 -11.38
N SER A 466 57.53 -5.29 -12.53
CA SER A 466 56.86 -4.89 -13.77
C SER A 466 57.29 -5.77 -14.94
N SER A 467 56.34 -6.21 -15.76
CA SER A 467 56.61 -6.80 -17.08
C SER A 467 55.50 -6.38 -18.05
N GLY A 468 55.86 -5.69 -19.13
CA GLY A 468 55.01 -5.59 -20.34
C GLY A 468 54.94 -6.96 -21.05
N SER A 469 54.24 -7.15 -22.17
CA SER A 469 53.63 -6.25 -23.17
C SER A 469 52.44 -7.02 -23.82
N ALA A 470 51.59 -6.53 -24.72
CA ALA A 470 51.67 -5.42 -25.67
C ALA A 470 50.27 -4.85 -26.01
N ALA A 471 50.23 -3.67 -26.64
CA ALA A 471 49.00 -3.03 -27.08
C ALA A 471 48.73 -3.28 -28.58
N VAL A 472 47.47 -3.54 -28.93
CA VAL A 472 46.96 -3.52 -30.32
C VAL A 472 45.84 -2.46 -30.38
N PRO A 473 45.93 -1.43 -31.25
CA PRO A 473 45.01 -0.30 -31.21
C PRO A 473 43.69 -0.60 -31.93
N TRP A 474 42.60 -0.73 -31.18
CA TRP A 474 41.25 -0.64 -31.73
C TRP A 474 40.80 0.81 -31.82
N THR A 475 40.99 1.43 -32.98
CA THR A 475 40.40 2.73 -33.30
C THR A 475 38.88 2.60 -33.46
N VAL A 476 38.14 2.79 -32.35
CA VAL A 476 36.69 2.94 -32.42
C VAL A 476 36.35 4.26 -33.11
N ARG A 477 35.69 4.13 -34.26
CA ARG A 477 35.21 5.23 -35.09
C ARG A 477 34.15 6.01 -34.29
N ARG A 478 34.46 7.24 -33.86
CA ARG A 478 33.51 8.10 -33.13
C ARG A 478 32.26 8.37 -33.98
N SER A 479 31.17 7.64 -33.70
CA SER A 479 29.83 8.19 -33.86
C SER A 479 29.65 9.32 -32.85
N ARG A 480 28.93 10.38 -33.23
CA ARG A 480 28.60 11.47 -32.31
C ARG A 480 27.41 11.07 -31.44
N GLU A 481 27.66 10.32 -30.37
CA GLU A 481 26.69 10.25 -29.28
C GLU A 481 26.65 11.61 -28.56
N LYS A 482 25.44 12.12 -28.34
CA LYS A 482 25.21 13.29 -27.49
C LYS A 482 25.45 12.87 -26.04
N THR A 483 26.66 13.10 -25.54
CA THR A 483 26.96 13.02 -24.10
C THR A 483 26.20 14.12 -23.37
N TRP A 484 24.93 13.84 -23.02
CA TRP A 484 24.31 14.48 -21.87
C TRP A 484 25.11 14.04 -20.65
N THR A 485 25.80 14.97 -20.00
CA THR A 485 26.27 14.75 -18.64
C THR A 485 25.03 14.62 -17.76
N THR A 486 24.60 13.38 -17.51
CA THR A 486 23.39 13.09 -16.73
C THR A 486 23.56 13.71 -15.35
N SER A 487 22.65 14.62 -14.99
CA SER A 487 22.72 15.31 -13.70
C SER A 487 22.51 14.32 -12.56
N LEU A 488 22.90 14.70 -11.35
CA LEU A 488 22.71 13.85 -10.16
C LEU A 488 21.24 13.45 -9.97
N GLY A 489 20.30 14.34 -10.33
CA GLY A 489 18.87 14.01 -10.37
C GLY A 489 18.58 12.85 -11.30
N TYR A 490 19.00 12.96 -12.57
CA TYR A 490 18.81 11.92 -13.58
C TYR A 490 19.42 10.57 -13.14
N GLN A 491 20.66 10.56 -12.64
CA GLN A 491 21.33 9.34 -12.21
C GLN A 491 20.59 8.65 -11.05
N ASN A 492 20.14 9.43 -10.07
CA ASN A 492 19.35 8.91 -8.94
C ASN A 492 17.97 8.40 -9.39
N GLY A 493 17.32 9.09 -10.34
CA GLY A 493 16.04 8.66 -10.91
C GLY A 493 16.15 7.34 -11.69
N TYR A 494 17.18 7.24 -12.53
CA TYR A 494 17.48 6.02 -13.30
C TYR A 494 17.74 4.84 -12.36
N ALA A 495 18.59 5.02 -11.34
CA ALA A 495 18.85 3.99 -10.33
C ALA A 495 17.60 3.63 -9.49
N ALA A 496 16.73 4.60 -9.22
CA ALA A 496 15.47 4.38 -8.49
C ALA A 496 14.51 3.48 -9.29
N ALA A 497 14.44 3.61 -10.62
CA ALA A 497 13.60 2.75 -11.46
C ALA A 497 13.94 1.26 -11.27
N PHE A 498 15.22 0.89 -11.38
CA PHE A 498 15.65 -0.50 -11.16
C PHE A 498 15.51 -0.93 -9.70
N THR A 499 15.63 0.01 -8.75
CA THR A 499 15.38 -0.27 -7.33
C THR A 499 13.91 -0.65 -7.13
N PHE A 500 12.96 0.15 -7.60
CA PHE A 500 11.52 -0.13 -7.54
C PHE A 500 11.15 -1.41 -8.30
N ALA A 501 11.78 -1.65 -9.45
CA ALA A 501 11.63 -2.88 -10.22
C ALA A 501 12.22 -4.11 -9.51
N SER A 502 13.30 -3.98 -8.72
CA SER A 502 13.83 -5.08 -7.91
C SER A 502 12.92 -5.44 -6.72
N PHE A 503 12.13 -4.48 -6.24
CA PHE A 503 10.98 -4.70 -5.37
C PHE A 503 9.70 -5.07 -6.17
N GLN A 504 9.83 -5.36 -7.46
CA GLN A 504 8.78 -5.85 -8.36
C GLN A 504 7.53 -4.95 -8.42
N GLY A 505 7.70 -3.63 -8.25
CA GLY A 505 6.59 -2.67 -8.18
C GLY A 505 5.76 -2.76 -6.88
N SER A 506 6.15 -3.63 -5.96
CA SER A 506 5.52 -3.83 -4.65
C SER A 506 6.22 -2.99 -3.59
N ARG A 507 5.67 -1.79 -3.34
CA ARG A 507 5.70 -1.07 -2.04
C ARG A 507 4.87 0.23 -2.03
N LEU A 508 3.81 0.29 -2.83
CA LEU A 508 2.99 1.48 -3.12
C LEU A 508 3.80 2.61 -3.81
N GLY A 509 3.11 3.56 -4.46
CA GLY A 509 3.64 4.50 -5.46
C GLY A 509 4.51 5.64 -4.93
N PHE A 510 5.38 5.37 -3.94
CA PHE A 510 6.19 6.37 -3.23
C PHE A 510 7.40 6.90 -4.01
N LYS A 511 7.40 6.86 -5.36
CA LYS A 511 8.48 7.45 -6.18
C LYS A 511 8.76 8.92 -5.82
N ASN A 512 7.70 9.68 -5.54
CA ASN A 512 7.78 11.07 -5.11
C ASN A 512 8.38 11.20 -3.70
N GLN A 513 7.97 10.39 -2.72
CA GLN A 513 8.60 10.41 -1.39
C GLN A 513 10.08 10.00 -1.46
N TYR A 514 10.43 8.95 -2.22
CA TYR A 514 11.82 8.54 -2.39
C TYR A 514 12.68 9.69 -2.98
N MET A 515 12.15 10.40 -3.98
CA MET A 515 12.78 11.59 -4.55
C MET A 515 12.97 12.69 -3.48
N GLU A 516 11.94 13.02 -2.70
CA GLU A 516 12.00 14.04 -1.65
C GLU A 516 12.97 13.68 -0.51
N ASP A 517 12.99 12.43 -0.05
CA ASP A 517 13.88 11.99 1.04
C ASP A 517 15.34 11.91 0.55
N THR A 518 15.58 11.50 -0.70
CA THR A 518 16.90 11.55 -1.33
C THR A 518 17.37 13.01 -1.43
N LEU A 519 16.51 13.91 -1.90
CA LEU A 519 16.80 15.34 -1.99
C LEU A 519 17.08 15.97 -0.61
N ALA A 520 16.32 15.61 0.43
CA ALA A 520 16.53 16.08 1.80
C ALA A 520 17.88 15.60 2.36
N ALA A 521 18.29 14.36 2.06
CA ALA A 521 19.61 13.85 2.41
C ALA A 521 20.72 14.61 1.68
N LEU A 522 20.58 14.87 0.36
CA LEU A 522 21.54 15.63 -0.44
C LEU A 522 21.67 17.09 0.00
N ALA A 523 20.56 17.73 0.38
CA ALA A 523 20.57 19.08 0.94
C ALA A 523 21.29 19.11 2.31
N SER A 524 21.02 18.12 3.16
CA SER A 524 21.66 17.98 4.47
C SER A 524 23.19 17.74 4.36
N SER A 525 23.64 17.02 3.34
CA SER A 525 25.06 16.78 3.05
C SER A 525 25.73 17.90 2.23
N LYS A 526 24.99 18.95 1.84
CA LYS A 526 25.44 20.02 0.92
C LYS A 526 25.89 19.51 -0.46
N SER A 527 25.39 18.36 -0.87
CA SER A 527 25.66 17.74 -2.18
C SER A 527 24.84 18.36 -3.33
N ILE A 528 23.85 19.18 -2.99
CA ILE A 528 23.11 20.05 -3.92
C ILE A 528 23.11 21.49 -3.36
N LYS A 529 23.09 22.51 -4.22
CA LYS A 529 23.00 23.91 -3.78
C LYS A 529 21.53 24.30 -3.54
N PRO A 530 21.25 25.16 -2.54
CA PRO A 530 19.93 25.76 -2.40
C PRO A 530 19.52 26.50 -3.67
N GLY A 531 18.32 26.25 -4.17
CA GLY A 531 17.79 26.77 -5.44
C GLY A 531 17.80 25.77 -6.61
N ASP A 532 18.67 24.75 -6.56
CA ASP A 532 18.77 23.73 -7.63
C ASP A 532 17.73 22.60 -7.48
N GLU A 533 16.92 22.60 -6.42
CA GLU A 533 16.02 21.49 -6.07
C GLU A 533 14.89 21.29 -7.09
N GLY A 534 14.51 22.33 -7.82
CA GLY A 534 13.55 22.24 -8.92
C GLY A 534 14.12 21.51 -10.14
N ALA A 535 15.38 21.78 -10.48
CA ALA A 535 16.09 21.10 -11.55
C ALA A 535 16.33 19.63 -11.21
N TYR A 536 16.75 19.34 -9.97
CA TYR A 536 16.93 17.97 -9.47
C TYR A 536 15.68 17.12 -9.64
N ARG A 537 14.50 17.62 -9.21
CA ARG A 537 13.23 16.87 -9.33
C ARG A 537 12.87 16.57 -10.78
N LYS A 538 12.99 17.58 -11.66
CA LYS A 538 12.72 17.43 -13.09
C LYS A 538 13.61 16.33 -13.69
N ASP A 539 14.91 16.39 -13.42
CA ASP A 539 15.86 15.44 -13.96
C ASP A 539 15.71 14.04 -13.35
N PHE A 540 15.36 13.94 -12.06
CA PHE A 540 15.01 12.68 -11.41
C PHE A 540 13.83 12.01 -12.12
N MET A 541 12.75 12.74 -12.40
CA MET A 541 11.61 12.18 -13.13
C MET A 541 11.96 11.77 -14.56
N ASN A 542 12.85 12.51 -15.24
CA ASN A 542 13.35 12.13 -16.57
C ASN A 542 14.18 10.83 -16.54
N GLY A 543 15.09 10.70 -15.57
CA GLY A 543 15.91 9.51 -15.39
C GLY A 543 15.09 8.29 -14.96
N LEU A 544 14.11 8.51 -14.08
CA LEU A 544 13.15 7.49 -13.66
C LEU A 544 12.39 6.96 -14.88
N ALA A 545 11.75 7.83 -15.68
CA ALA A 545 10.99 7.41 -16.86
C ALA A 545 11.84 6.69 -17.92
N GLU A 546 13.15 6.97 -18.02
CA GLU A 546 14.07 6.19 -18.87
C GLU A 546 14.37 4.81 -18.28
N GLY A 547 14.64 4.72 -16.97
CA GLY A 547 14.86 3.44 -16.30
C GLY A 547 13.62 2.56 -16.31
N GLU A 548 12.43 3.13 -16.13
CA GLU A 548 11.13 2.44 -16.21
C GLU A 548 10.96 1.80 -17.61
N ARG A 549 11.17 2.59 -18.68
CA ARG A 549 11.14 2.11 -20.08
C ARG A 549 12.15 1.00 -20.36
N LYS A 550 13.34 1.04 -19.74
CA LYS A 550 14.37 -0.01 -19.85
C LYS A 550 13.93 -1.31 -19.15
N VAL A 551 13.34 -1.19 -17.96
CA VAL A 551 12.76 -2.32 -17.21
C VAL A 551 11.62 -2.97 -18.01
N GLU A 552 10.69 -2.18 -18.56
CA GLU A 552 9.61 -2.67 -19.42
C GLU A 552 10.15 -3.46 -20.63
N GLN A 553 11.13 -2.90 -21.35
CA GLN A 553 11.74 -3.55 -22.51
C GLN A 553 12.46 -4.86 -22.17
N ALA A 554 13.05 -4.95 -20.97
CA ALA A 554 13.67 -6.18 -20.48
C ALA A 554 12.60 -7.24 -20.13
N ILE A 555 11.57 -6.86 -19.37
CA ILE A 555 10.46 -7.75 -18.99
C ILE A 555 9.73 -8.26 -20.24
N ALA A 556 9.46 -7.41 -21.22
CA ALA A 556 8.83 -7.78 -22.49
C ALA A 556 9.65 -8.78 -23.33
N ARG A 557 10.97 -8.88 -23.08
CA ARG A 557 11.88 -9.87 -23.70
C ARG A 557 12.09 -11.12 -22.83
N GLY A 558 11.39 -11.24 -21.71
CA GLY A 558 11.55 -12.35 -20.75
C GLY A 558 12.83 -12.27 -19.90
N ALA A 559 13.53 -11.13 -19.90
CA ALA A 559 14.72 -10.92 -19.07
C ALA A 559 14.35 -10.46 -17.66
N THR A 560 15.22 -10.71 -16.69
CA THR A 560 15.03 -10.29 -15.30
C THR A 560 15.38 -8.81 -15.11
N VAL A 561 14.95 -8.22 -13.99
CA VAL A 561 15.32 -6.85 -13.62
C VAL A 561 16.83 -6.70 -13.37
N ALA A 562 17.52 -7.77 -12.97
CA ALA A 562 18.97 -7.77 -12.84
C ALA A 562 19.66 -7.67 -14.22
N ASP A 563 19.12 -8.38 -15.23
CA ASP A 563 19.58 -8.26 -16.61
C ASP A 563 19.29 -6.85 -17.16
N ALA A 564 18.14 -6.27 -16.80
CA ALA A 564 17.73 -4.92 -17.20
C ALA A 564 18.75 -3.83 -16.82
N GLN A 565 19.47 -3.98 -15.69
CA GLN A 565 20.52 -3.04 -15.26
C GLN A 565 21.78 -3.09 -16.15
N SER A 566 21.94 -4.10 -17.00
CA SER A 566 23.12 -4.28 -17.86
C SER A 566 22.95 -3.77 -19.31
N PHE A 567 21.76 -3.26 -19.66
CA PHE A 567 21.39 -2.78 -21.01
C PHE A 567 21.33 -1.25 -21.15
#